data_AF-L7CB20-F1
#
_entry.id   AF-L7CB20-F1
#
_cell.length_a   1.000
_cell.length_b   1.000
_cell.length_c   1.000
_cell.angle_alpha   90.00
_cell.angle_beta   90.00
_cell.angle_gamma   90.00
#
_symmetry.space_group_name_H-M   'P 1'
#
loop_
_entity.id
_entity.type
_entity.pdbx_description
1 polymer ?
#
loop_
_entity_poly.entity_id
_entity_poly.type
_entity_poly.pdbx_seq_one_letter_code
_entity_poly.pdbx_strand_id
1 'polypeptide(L)' 'MTNAPTTTDLQSLWMQPATMQFQRGTDERKRRCNHADRAAWVDSKDGSRHGWIRTTCSRCGGFVGYRRAFSSESK' A
#
# COMPACT_ATOMS: atom_id res chain seq x y z
N MET A 1 26.21 44.23 -14.98
CA MET A 1 24.97 44.12 -15.77
C MET A 1 24.18 42.98 -15.17
N THR A 2 23.15 43.27 -14.38
CA THR A 2 22.37 42.26 -13.65
C THR A 2 21.18 41.87 -14.53
N ASN A 3 21.25 40.72 -15.18
CA ASN A 3 20.14 40.23 -16.00
C ASN A 3 19.00 39.84 -15.08
N ALA A 4 17.91 40.60 -15.12
CA ALA A 4 16.68 40.24 -14.45
C ALA A 4 16.12 38.95 -15.09
N PRO A 5 15.63 37.99 -14.30
CA PRO A 5 15.03 36.78 -14.84
C PRO A 5 13.83 37.15 -15.71
N THR A 6 13.77 36.56 -16.90
CA THR A 6 12.66 36.78 -17.83
C THR A 6 11.42 36.03 -17.36
N THR A 7 10.25 36.42 -17.85
CA THR A 7 8.97 35.76 -17.53
C THR A 7 9.00 34.26 -17.84
N THR A 8 9.71 33.85 -18.91
CA THR A 8 9.91 32.44 -19.29
C THR A 8 10.74 31.67 -18.25
N ASP A 9 11.74 32.33 -17.66
CA ASP A 9 12.59 31.75 -16.62
C ASP A 9 11.77 31.46 -15.35
N LEU A 10 10.91 32.41 -14.97
CA LEU A 10 9.99 32.25 -13.84
C LEU A 10 8.92 31.18 -14.08
N GLN A 11 8.40 31.05 -15.30
CA GLN A 11 7.41 30.00 -15.61
C GLN A 11 8.00 28.59 -15.54
N SER A 12 9.26 28.43 -15.91
CA SER A 12 9.93 27.12 -15.92
C SER A 12 10.12 26.52 -14.52
N LEU A 13 10.12 27.35 -13.47
CA LEU A 13 10.24 26.90 -12.08
C LEU A 13 9.03 26.06 -11.60
N TRP A 14 7.86 26.22 -12.21
CA TRP A 14 6.61 25.58 -11.78
C TRP A 14 6.07 24.57 -12.79
N MET A 15 6.67 24.48 -13.98
CA MET A 15 6.33 23.48 -14.98
C MET A 15 7.04 22.15 -14.63
N GLN A 16 6.31 21.26 -13.95
CA GLN A 16 6.77 19.88 -13.77
C GLN A 16 6.80 19.19 -15.14
N PRO A 17 7.91 18.54 -15.54
CA PRO A 17 7.92 17.76 -16.77
C PRO A 17 6.88 16.65 -16.68
N ALA A 18 6.04 16.53 -17.71
CA ALA A 18 4.96 15.55 -17.81
C ALA A 18 5.44 14.07 -17.81
N THR A 19 6.75 13.83 -17.72
CA THR A 19 7.37 12.51 -17.79
C THR A 19 7.54 11.82 -16.45
N MET A 20 7.17 12.43 -15.32
CA MET A 20 6.88 11.64 -14.11
C MET A 20 5.48 11.03 -14.23
N GLN A 21 5.30 10.17 -15.24
CA GLN A 21 4.38 9.06 -15.08
C GLN A 21 4.91 8.30 -13.88
N PHE A 22 4.33 8.57 -12.70
CA PHE A 22 4.28 7.60 -11.65
C PHE A 22 3.76 6.35 -12.36
N GLN A 23 4.67 5.44 -12.68
CA GLN A 23 4.31 4.07 -12.91
C GLN A 23 3.59 3.75 -11.62
N ARG A 24 2.25 3.81 -11.68
CA ARG A 24 1.36 3.27 -10.68
C ARG A 24 1.63 1.77 -10.81
N GLY A 25 2.80 1.37 -10.31
CA GLY A 25 3.30 0.01 -10.32
C GLY A 25 2.14 -0.76 -9.77
N THR A 26 1.59 -1.64 -10.61
CA THR A 26 0.31 -2.34 -10.43
C THR A 26 0.03 -2.45 -8.96
N ASP A 27 -0.73 -1.47 -8.50
CA ASP A 27 -0.75 -1.16 -7.08
C ASP A 27 -1.78 -2.12 -6.53
N GLU A 28 -1.33 -3.35 -6.34
CA GLU A 28 -1.95 -4.34 -5.47
C GLU A 28 -1.86 -3.84 -4.02
N ARG A 29 -1.98 -2.52 -3.78
CA ARG A 29 -2.43 -1.95 -2.52
C ARG A 29 -3.80 -2.55 -2.28
N LYS A 30 -3.76 -3.74 -1.69
CA LYS A 30 -4.55 -4.25 -0.59
C LYS A 30 -5.77 -3.36 -0.41
N ARG A 31 -6.79 -3.54 -1.26
CA ARG A 31 -8.10 -2.99 -0.93
C ARG A 31 -8.41 -3.56 0.44
N ARG A 32 -8.54 -2.69 1.46
CA ARG A 32 -8.97 -3.15 2.77
C ARG A 32 -10.34 -3.78 2.59
N CYS A 33 -10.50 -4.98 3.13
CA CYS A 33 -11.81 -5.63 3.08
C CYS A 33 -12.77 -4.85 4.00
N ASN A 34 -13.89 -4.37 3.46
CA ASN A 34 -14.96 -3.74 4.24
C ASN A 34 -16.07 -4.73 4.63
N HIS A 35 -15.93 -6.01 4.29
CA HIS A 35 -16.90 -7.03 4.67
C HIS A 35 -16.71 -7.39 6.15
N ALA A 36 -17.79 -7.28 6.91
CA ALA A 36 -17.87 -7.74 8.30
C ALA A 36 -18.10 -9.27 8.41
N ASP A 37 -18.18 -9.97 7.29
CA ASP A 37 -18.40 -11.42 7.25
C ASP A 37 -17.11 -12.17 7.61
N ARG A 38 -17.06 -12.67 8.84
CA ARG A 38 -15.90 -13.40 9.37
C ARG A 38 -15.73 -14.79 8.77
N ALA A 39 -16.79 -15.39 8.23
CA ALA A 39 -16.71 -16.69 7.57
C ALA A 39 -15.91 -16.63 6.26
N ALA A 40 -15.88 -15.46 5.61
CA ALA A 40 -15.07 -15.23 4.42
C ALA A 40 -13.58 -14.94 4.70
N TRP A 41 -13.13 -14.91 5.95
CA TRP A 41 -11.73 -14.58 6.29
C TRP A 41 -10.83 -15.82 6.19
N VAL A 42 -9.75 -15.68 5.43
CA VAL A 42 -8.75 -16.72 5.17
C VAL A 42 -7.44 -16.30 5.81
N ASP A 43 -6.83 -17.24 6.53
CA ASP A 43 -5.63 -17.01 7.30
C ASP A 43 -4.44 -17.71 6.67
N SER A 44 -3.38 -16.94 6.44
CA SER A 44 -2.12 -17.44 5.90
C SER A 44 -0.97 -17.01 6.79
N LYS A 45 0.02 -17.88 6.97
CA LYS A 45 1.26 -17.50 7.66
C LYS A 45 1.96 -16.41 6.87
N ASP A 46 2.40 -15.37 7.56
CA ASP A 46 3.21 -14.33 6.91
C ASP A 46 4.67 -14.82 6.82
N GLY A 47 5.16 -15.00 5.59
CA GLY A 47 6.53 -15.49 5.34
C GLY A 47 7.61 -14.49 5.72
N SER A 48 7.27 -13.21 5.90
CA SER A 48 8.21 -12.16 6.31
C SER A 48 8.25 -11.97 7.82
N ARG A 49 7.13 -12.21 8.52
CA ARG A 49 7.00 -12.06 9.97
C ARG A 49 6.67 -13.40 10.63
N HIS A 50 7.71 -14.09 11.09
CA HIS A 50 7.55 -15.33 11.86
C HIS A 50 6.62 -15.12 13.06
N GLY A 51 5.68 -16.04 13.27
CA GLY A 51 4.69 -15.94 14.33
C GLY A 51 3.52 -14.99 14.04
N TRP A 52 3.41 -14.45 12.83
CA TRP A 52 2.25 -13.64 12.42
C TRP A 52 1.40 -14.36 11.38
N ILE A 53 0.10 -14.13 11.49
CA ILE A 53 -0.92 -14.58 10.55
C ILE A 53 -1.44 -13.36 9.82
N ARG A 54 -1.40 -13.42 8.49
CA ARG A 54 -2.02 -12.47 7.57
C ARG A 54 -3.43 -12.97 7.25
N THR A 55 -4.44 -12.14 7.53
CA THR A 55 -5.83 -12.44 7.20
C THR A 55 -6.27 -11.68 5.95
N THR A 56 -6.85 -12.39 4.99
CA THR A 56 -7.45 -11.84 3.77
C THR A 56 -8.90 -12.28 3.64
N CYS A 57 -9.69 -11.61 2.80
CA CYS A 57 -11.06 -12.01 2.50
C CYS A 57 -11.10 -12.84 1.22
N SER A 58 -11.67 -14.04 1.25
CA SER A 58 -11.84 -14.92 0.08
C SER A 58 -12.76 -14.32 -0.99
N ARG A 59 -13.73 -13.48 -0.59
CA ARG A 59 -14.70 -12.88 -1.53
C ARG A 59 -14.08 -11.80 -2.42
N CYS A 60 -13.20 -10.97 -1.87
CA CYS A 60 -12.64 -9.81 -2.60
C CYS A 60 -11.11 -9.81 -2.69
N GLY A 61 -10.44 -10.81 -2.13
CA GLY A 61 -8.98 -10.85 -1.99
C GLY A 61 -8.41 -9.77 -1.05
N GLY A 62 -9.29 -8.96 -0.43
CA GLY A 62 -8.89 -7.78 0.33
C GLY A 62 -8.16 -8.12 1.62
N PHE A 63 -7.27 -7.23 2.05
CA PHE A 63 -6.55 -7.39 3.32
C PHE A 63 -7.48 -7.03 4.49
N VAL A 64 -7.58 -7.92 5.47
CA VAL A 64 -8.36 -7.70 6.70
C VAL A 64 -7.44 -7.18 7.81
N GLY A 65 -6.34 -7.88 8.08
CA GLY A 65 -5.47 -7.54 9.19
C GLY A 65 -4.33 -8.54 9.43
N TYR A 66 -3.52 -8.23 10.45
CA TYR A 66 -2.51 -9.14 10.99
C TYR A 66 -2.88 -9.50 12.43
N ARG A 67 -2.59 -10.73 12.83
CA ARG A 67 -2.64 -11.14 14.23
C ARG A 67 -1.46 -12.03 14.58
N ARG A 68 -1.11 -12.10 15.87
CA ARG A 68 -0.13 -13.09 16.32
C ARG A 68 -0.72 -14.48 16.15
N ALA A 69 0.08 -15.41 15.64
CA ALA A 69 -0.15 -16.81 15.89
C ALA A 69 0.02 -16.97 17.40
N PHE A 70 -1.05 -17.31 18.12
CA PHE A 70 -0.88 -17.76 19.48
C PHE A 70 -0.02 -19.02 19.38
N SER A 71 1.26 -18.92 19.74
CA SER A 71 1.98 -20.09 20.20
C SER A 71 1.13 -20.63 21.33
N SER A 72 0.53 -21.79 21.10
CA SER A 72 -0.06 -22.62 22.13
C SER A 72 1.09 -23.10 23.03
N GLU A 73 1.68 -22.17 23.77
CA GLU A 73 2.55 -22.43 24.91
C GLU A 73 1.64 -22.33 26.14
N SER A 74 0.72 -23.29 26.23
CA SER A 74 0.17 -23.68 27.52
C SER A 74 1.25 -24.54 28.18
N LYS A 75 1.90 -23.99 29.20
CA LYS A 75 2.59 -24.80 30.19
C LYS A 75 2.35 -24.21 31.57
#